data_AF-A0A9P6P9X7-F1
#
_entry.id   AF-A0A9P6P9X7-F1
#
_cell.length_a   1.000
_cell.length_b   1.000
_cell.length_c   1.000
_cell.angle_alpha   90.00
_cell.angle_beta   90.00
_cell.angle_gamma   90.00
#
_symmetry.space_group_name_H-M   'P 1'
#
loop_
_entity.id
_entity.type
_entity.pdbx_description
1 polymer ?
#
loop_
_entity_poly.entity_id
_entity_poly.type
_entity_poly.pdbx_seq_one_letter_code
_entity_poly.pdbx_strand_id
1 'polypeptide(L)'
;MAEVQWDVSVSNDGDKIQCKAHGAEQCNKCKVDWTSHNALASTLKQVQAIPQPNEPNPVRNAQVNRLKEEGNKYFKAANYPEAIRFYTMAVDLSWSRPLWEPLAFQFVREELAPVLSNRSAAYLALGNFVDAFVDAEVVTNLKREWSKGWFRKGKALVGLGRADEAAEAFQTGLRLDHESEELKKALAEVEAASA
;
A
#
# COMPACT_ATOMS: atom_id res chain seq x y z
N MET A 1 -0.33 33.43 -31.97
CA MET A 1 0.44 32.23 -32.38
C MET A 1 -0.30 31.64 -33.56
N ALA A 2 0.31 31.65 -34.75
CA ALA A 2 -0.35 31.12 -35.95
C ALA A 2 -0.58 29.61 -35.75
N GLU A 3 -1.83 29.15 -35.86
CA GLU A 3 -2.16 27.73 -35.87
C GLU A 3 -1.45 27.10 -37.07
N VAL A 4 -0.50 26.21 -36.80
CA VAL A 4 0.15 25.43 -37.85
C VAL A 4 -0.85 24.37 -38.28
N GLN A 5 -1.60 24.67 -39.34
CA GLN A 5 -2.45 23.69 -40.02
C GLN A 5 -1.55 22.73 -40.81
N TRP A 6 -1.30 21.56 -40.23
CA TRP A 6 -0.58 20.49 -40.91
C TRP A 6 -1.53 19.77 -41.88
N ASP A 7 -1.34 19.99 -43.18
CA ASP A 7 -2.11 19.33 -44.24
C ASP A 7 -1.66 17.87 -44.39
N VAL A 8 -2.30 16.98 -43.64
CA VAL A 8 -2.01 15.53 -43.60
C VAL A 8 -3.10 14.73 -44.30
N SER A 9 -2.70 13.62 -44.92
CA SER A 9 -3.60 12.58 -45.41
C SER A 9 -3.30 11.26 -44.70
N VAL A 10 -4.30 10.42 -44.53
CA VAL A 10 -4.14 9.08 -43.98
C VAL A 10 -4.10 8.08 -45.13
N SER A 11 -3.22 7.08 -45.05
CA SER A 11 -3.18 5.96 -45.99
C SER A 11 -4.55 5.27 -46.05
N ASN A 12 -4.88 4.61 -47.16
CA ASN A 12 -6.19 3.96 -47.37
C ASN A 12 -6.53 2.91 -46.28
N ASP A 13 -5.51 2.33 -45.65
CA ASP A 13 -5.66 1.38 -44.54
C ASP A 13 -5.91 2.05 -43.17
N GLY A 14 -6.02 3.39 -43.12
CA GLY A 14 -6.23 4.16 -41.89
C GLY A 14 -4.99 4.32 -41.00
N ASP A 15 -3.86 3.77 -41.47
CA ASP A 15 -2.85 3.24 -40.57
C ASP A 15 -1.55 4.05 -40.50
N LYS A 16 -1.34 4.95 -41.46
CA LYS A 16 -0.14 5.76 -41.59
C LYS A 16 -0.49 7.17 -42.02
N ILE A 17 0.21 8.14 -41.45
CA ILE A 17 0.16 9.55 -41.81
C ILE A 17 1.08 9.78 -43.01
N GLN A 18 0.57 10.49 -44.00
CA GLN A 18 1.25 10.83 -45.25
C GLN A 18 1.06 12.32 -45.55
N CYS A 19 1.97 12.85 -46.37
CA CYS A 19 1.82 14.20 -46.90
C CYS A 19 0.65 14.28 -47.90
N LYS A 20 -0.31 15.18 -47.68
CA LYS A 20 -1.52 15.35 -48.51
C LYS A 20 -1.25 15.53 -50.01
N ALA A 21 -0.16 16.21 -50.36
CA ALA A 21 0.17 16.51 -51.77
C ALA A 21 0.93 15.39 -52.48
N HIS A 22 1.60 14.49 -51.75
CA HIS A 22 2.59 13.57 -52.34
C HIS A 22 2.46 12.11 -51.88
N GLY A 23 1.57 11.80 -50.92
CA GLY A 23 1.33 10.44 -50.44
C GLY A 23 2.53 9.74 -49.77
N ALA A 24 3.65 10.46 -49.56
CA ALA A 24 4.88 9.91 -48.99
C ALA A 24 4.97 10.20 -47.48
N GLU A 25 5.53 9.23 -46.74
CA GLU A 25 5.82 9.36 -45.30
C GLU A 25 6.99 10.32 -45.05
N GLN A 26 7.99 10.33 -45.94
CA GLN A 26 9.06 11.32 -46.01
C GLN A 26 8.92 12.10 -47.31
N CYS A 27 8.65 13.40 -47.21
CA CYS A 27 8.48 14.25 -48.38
C CYS A 27 9.61 15.28 -48.47
N ASN A 28 10.56 15.05 -49.38
CA ASN A 28 11.67 15.98 -49.64
C ASN A 28 11.21 17.35 -50.19
N LYS A 29 10.03 17.41 -50.84
CA LYS A 29 9.46 18.65 -51.41
C LYS A 29 8.79 19.52 -50.34
N CYS A 30 8.09 18.90 -49.40
CA CYS A 30 7.40 19.59 -48.30
C CYS A 30 8.25 19.66 -47.01
N LYS A 31 9.42 19.02 -46.99
CA LYS A 31 10.32 18.90 -45.82
C LYS A 31 9.61 18.38 -44.57
N VAL A 32 8.68 17.44 -44.74
CA VAL A 32 7.97 16.78 -43.64
C VAL A 32 8.40 15.33 -43.53
N ASP A 33 8.62 14.89 -42.29
CA ASP A 33 8.98 13.53 -41.93
C ASP A 33 7.99 12.99 -40.89
N TRP A 34 7.15 12.06 -41.33
CA TRP A 34 6.17 11.40 -40.48
C TRP A 34 6.65 10.01 -40.02
N THR A 35 7.88 9.60 -40.34
CA THR A 35 8.40 8.27 -40.00
C THR A 35 8.38 8.01 -38.50
N SER A 36 8.79 8.97 -37.66
CA SER A 36 8.72 8.82 -36.19
C SER A 36 7.28 8.71 -35.68
N HIS A 37 6.34 9.44 -36.28
CA HIS A 37 4.94 9.43 -35.90
C HIS A 37 4.25 8.12 -36.33
N ASN A 38 4.54 7.64 -37.53
CA ASN A 38 4.05 6.35 -38.03
C ASN A 38 4.66 5.18 -37.25
N ALA A 39 5.94 5.27 -36.87
CA ALA A 39 6.59 4.29 -36.01
C ALA A 39 5.91 4.24 -34.64
N LEU A 40 5.67 5.39 -34.00
CA LEU A 40 4.96 5.46 -32.73
C LEU A 40 3.50 4.94 -32.85
N ALA A 41 2.78 5.31 -33.90
CA ALA A 41 1.43 4.79 -34.13
C ALA A 41 1.43 3.27 -34.30
N SER A 42 2.43 2.73 -35.01
CA SER A 42 2.57 1.28 -35.20
C SER A 42 2.88 0.52 -33.91
N THR A 43 3.70 1.09 -33.02
CA THR A 43 3.99 0.48 -31.72
C THR A 43 2.77 0.53 -30.80
N LEU A 44 1.96 1.59 -30.89
CA LEU A 44 0.75 1.73 -30.08
C LEU A 44 -0.42 0.85 -30.55
N LYS A 45 -0.49 0.45 -31.83
CA LYS A 45 -1.52 -0.48 -32.34
C LYS A 45 -1.49 -1.86 -31.68
N GLN A 46 -0.32 -2.27 -31.19
CA GLN A 46 -0.19 -3.56 -30.47
C GLN A 46 -0.91 -3.53 -29.12
N VAL A 47 -1.31 -2.36 -28.62
CA VAL A 47 -2.06 -2.24 -27.38
C VAL A 47 -3.56 -2.42 -27.69
N GLN A 48 -4.00 -3.68 -27.76
CA GLN A 48 -5.40 -4.04 -28.05
C GLN A 48 -6.41 -3.60 -26.97
N ALA A 49 -5.95 -3.33 -25.75
CA ALA A 49 -6.72 -2.73 -24.68
C ALA A 49 -5.77 -2.19 -23.61
N ILE A 50 -6.20 -1.16 -22.86
CA ILE A 50 -5.63 -0.92 -21.53
C ILE A 50 -5.92 -2.21 -20.75
N PRO A 51 -4.91 -2.95 -20.25
CA PRO A 51 -5.17 -4.16 -19.48
C PRO A 51 -6.15 -3.80 -18.37
N GLN A 52 -7.24 -4.56 -18.28
CA GLN A 52 -8.18 -4.41 -17.17
C GLN A 52 -7.40 -4.52 -15.86
N PRO A 53 -7.87 -3.93 -14.75
CA PRO A 53 -7.15 -3.89 -13.48
C PRO A 53 -7.11 -5.30 -12.86
N ASN A 54 -6.39 -6.20 -13.49
CA ASN A 54 -6.48 -7.63 -13.26
C ASN A 54 -5.30 -8.02 -12.40
N GLU A 55 -5.61 -8.01 -11.10
CA GLU A 55 -4.83 -8.53 -9.99
C GLU A 55 -3.62 -7.67 -9.58
N PRO A 56 -3.38 -7.50 -8.26
CA PRO A 56 -2.19 -6.84 -7.76
C PRO A 56 -0.92 -7.57 -8.19
N ASN A 57 0.20 -6.86 -8.25
CA ASN A 57 1.47 -7.47 -8.65
C ASN A 57 1.86 -8.62 -7.68
N PRO A 58 1.84 -9.89 -8.12
CA PRO A 58 2.05 -11.04 -7.23
C PRO A 58 3.47 -11.09 -6.70
N VAL A 59 4.45 -10.58 -7.46
CA VAL A 59 5.86 -10.52 -7.05
C VAL A 59 6.03 -9.58 -5.87
N ARG A 60 5.39 -8.40 -5.91
CA ARG A 60 5.43 -7.44 -4.80
C ARG A 60 4.73 -7.99 -3.56
N ASN A 61 3.57 -8.62 -3.72
CA ASN A 61 2.85 -9.25 -2.61
C ASN A 61 3.71 -10.33 -1.93
N ALA A 62 4.36 -11.17 -2.72
CA ALA A 62 5.28 -12.18 -2.21
C ALA A 62 6.48 -11.55 -1.48
N GLN A 63 7.03 -10.45 -1.98
CA GLN A 63 8.13 -9.74 -1.32
C GLN A 63 7.72 -9.13 0.03
N VAL A 64 6.57 -8.46 0.12
CA VAL A 64 6.03 -7.93 1.39
C VAL A 64 5.84 -9.07 2.40
N ASN A 65 5.27 -10.19 1.95
CA ASN A 65 5.07 -11.37 2.80
C ASN A 65 6.40 -11.97 3.29
N ARG A 66 7.41 -12.09 2.42
CA ARG A 66 8.75 -12.54 2.81
C ARG A 66 9.37 -11.63 3.87
N LEU A 67 9.31 -10.30 3.70
CA LEU A 67 9.85 -9.35 4.68
C LEU A 67 9.13 -9.44 6.03
N LYS A 68 7.80 -9.60 6.00
CA LYS A 68 6.99 -9.84 7.21
C LYS A 68 7.43 -11.14 7.91
N GLU A 69 7.64 -12.21 7.16
CA GLU A 69 8.09 -13.50 7.70
C GLU A 69 9.49 -13.42 8.30
N GLU A 70 10.43 -12.73 7.64
CA GLU A 70 11.77 -12.46 8.20
C GLU A 70 11.67 -11.67 9.51
N GLY A 71 10.87 -10.59 9.54
CA GLY A 71 10.60 -9.83 10.76
C GLY A 71 10.05 -10.72 11.88
N ASN A 72 9.13 -11.64 11.56
CA ASN A 72 8.59 -12.60 12.52
C ASN A 72 9.66 -13.58 13.06
N LYS A 73 10.65 -13.98 12.25
CA LYS A 73 11.77 -14.81 12.73
C LYS A 73 12.61 -14.06 13.76
N TYR A 74 12.98 -12.81 13.47
CA TYR A 74 13.72 -11.97 14.42
C TYR A 74 12.92 -11.65 15.68
N PHE A 75 11.61 -11.43 15.54
CA PHE A 75 10.71 -11.23 16.68
C PHE A 75 10.67 -12.45 17.61
N LYS A 76 10.58 -13.66 17.03
CA LYS A 76 10.65 -14.92 17.81
C LYS A 76 12.02 -15.12 18.46
N ALA A 77 13.09 -14.64 17.84
CA ALA A 77 14.43 -14.65 18.41
C ALA A 77 14.67 -13.54 19.46
N ALA A 78 13.64 -12.77 19.84
CA ALA A 78 13.71 -11.62 20.74
C ALA A 78 14.67 -10.49 20.28
N ASN A 79 15.10 -10.52 19.00
CA ASN A 79 15.86 -9.43 18.41
C ASN A 79 14.89 -8.41 17.81
N TYR A 80 14.33 -7.56 18.68
CA TYR A 80 13.32 -6.56 18.29
C TYR A 80 13.85 -5.46 17.36
N PRO A 81 15.09 -4.92 17.50
CA PRO A 81 15.59 -3.89 16.60
C PRO A 81 15.65 -4.33 15.14
N GLU A 82 16.18 -5.54 14.87
CA GLU A 82 16.20 -6.08 13.51
C GLU A 82 14.79 -6.41 13.02
N ALA A 83 13.91 -6.93 13.88
CA ALA A 83 12.51 -7.17 13.52
C ALA A 83 11.82 -5.89 13.04
N ILE A 84 12.01 -4.77 13.75
CA ILE A 84 11.49 -3.45 13.38
C ILE A 84 12.02 -3.00 12.02
N ARG A 85 13.30 -3.25 11.72
CA ARG A 85 13.89 -2.92 10.42
C ARG A 85 13.19 -3.66 9.29
N PHE A 86 13.01 -4.98 9.41
CA PHE A 86 12.30 -5.79 8.40
C PHE A 86 10.82 -5.41 8.26
N TYR A 87 10.13 -5.14 9.38
CA TYR A 87 8.75 -4.66 9.31
C TYR A 87 8.65 -3.30 8.64
N THR A 88 9.57 -2.39 8.89
CA THR A 88 9.59 -1.07 8.24
C THR A 88 9.82 -1.19 6.74
N MET A 89 10.76 -2.05 6.31
CA MET A 89 10.94 -2.35 4.88
C MET A 89 9.67 -2.93 4.24
N ALA A 90 8.92 -3.78 4.96
CA ALA A 90 7.65 -4.32 4.48
C ALA A 90 6.58 -3.23 4.35
N VAL A 91 6.51 -2.30 5.32
CA VAL A 91 5.63 -1.13 5.30
C VAL A 91 5.94 -0.24 4.09
N ASP A 92 7.20 0.12 3.88
CA ASP A 92 7.64 0.99 2.79
C ASP A 92 7.35 0.37 1.41
N LEU A 93 7.58 -0.95 1.27
CA LEU A 93 7.27 -1.67 0.04
C LEU A 93 5.77 -1.75 -0.24
N SER A 94 4.96 -1.88 0.82
CA SER A 94 3.49 -1.88 0.71
C SER A 94 2.97 -0.48 0.37
N TRP A 95 3.50 0.57 1.01
CA TRP A 95 3.07 1.96 0.82
C TRP A 95 3.52 2.56 -0.52
N SER A 96 4.68 2.13 -1.05
CA SER A 96 5.20 2.56 -2.35
C SER A 96 4.47 1.96 -3.57
N ARG A 97 3.24 1.46 -3.38
CA ARG A 97 2.42 0.96 -4.49
C ARG A 97 1.87 2.11 -5.33
N PRO A 98 1.93 2.01 -6.66
CA PRO A 98 1.31 3.00 -7.52
C PRO A 98 -0.21 3.03 -7.34
N LEU A 99 -0.80 4.23 -7.33
CA LEU A 99 -2.25 4.42 -7.15
C LEU A 99 -3.09 3.78 -8.27
N TRP A 100 -2.49 3.55 -9.44
CA TRP A 100 -3.14 2.88 -10.57
C TRP A 100 -3.16 1.35 -10.44
N GLU A 101 -2.47 0.77 -9.44
CA GLU A 101 -2.51 -0.67 -9.20
C GLU A 101 -3.91 -1.09 -8.72
N PRO A 102 -4.50 -2.16 -9.28
CA PRO A 102 -5.85 -2.60 -8.92
C PRO A 102 -5.96 -2.95 -7.45
N LEU A 103 -7.03 -2.49 -6.80
CA LEU A 103 -7.30 -2.81 -5.39
C LEU A 103 -6.14 -2.45 -4.44
N ALA A 104 -5.21 -1.58 -4.86
CA ALA A 104 -4.01 -1.24 -4.09
C ALA A 104 -4.37 -0.86 -2.66
N PHE A 105 -5.39 -0.01 -2.47
CA PHE A 105 -5.86 0.37 -1.13
C PHE A 105 -6.39 -0.79 -0.30
N GLN A 106 -7.13 -1.73 -0.89
CA GLN A 106 -7.69 -2.86 -0.15
C GLN A 106 -6.60 -3.86 0.26
N PHE A 107 -5.68 -4.19 -0.65
CA PHE A 107 -4.56 -5.08 -0.34
C PHE A 107 -3.54 -4.46 0.60
N VAL A 108 -3.28 -3.15 0.46
CA VAL A 108 -2.42 -2.42 1.41
C VAL A 108 -3.02 -2.49 2.79
N ARG A 109 -4.34 -2.25 2.96
CA ARG A 109 -4.99 -2.39 4.27
C ARG A 109 -4.84 -3.80 4.84
N GLU A 110 -5.04 -4.83 4.01
CA GLU A 110 -4.98 -6.23 4.43
C GLU A 110 -3.58 -6.67 4.89
N GLU A 111 -2.54 -6.31 4.16
CA GLU A 111 -1.15 -6.67 4.45
C GLU A 111 -0.49 -5.75 5.48
N LEU A 112 -0.79 -4.46 5.46
CA LEU A 112 -0.13 -3.47 6.31
C LEU A 112 -0.58 -3.59 7.77
N ALA A 113 -1.87 -3.86 8.01
CA ALA A 113 -2.40 -3.99 9.36
C ALA A 113 -1.66 -5.04 10.22
N PRO A 114 -1.45 -6.30 9.77
CA PRO A 114 -0.69 -7.28 10.54
C PRO A 114 0.79 -6.92 10.71
N VAL A 115 1.41 -6.30 9.70
CA VAL A 115 2.82 -5.86 9.78
C VAL A 115 2.99 -4.76 10.84
N LEU A 116 2.16 -3.72 10.80
CA LEU A 116 2.17 -2.63 11.78
C LEU A 116 1.81 -3.12 13.19
N SER A 117 0.85 -4.04 13.32
CA SER A 117 0.53 -4.66 14.61
C SER A 117 1.73 -5.42 15.20
N ASN A 118 2.51 -6.13 14.37
CA ASN A 118 3.71 -6.83 14.82
C ASN A 118 4.87 -5.87 15.14
N ARG A 119 5.01 -4.80 14.35
CA ARG A 119 5.99 -3.73 14.63
C ARG A 119 5.67 -2.99 15.93
N SER A 120 4.40 -2.67 16.17
CA SER A 120 3.90 -2.14 17.45
C SER A 120 4.26 -3.06 18.62
N ALA A 121 4.04 -4.37 18.49
CA ALA A 121 4.45 -5.33 19.52
C ALA A 121 5.98 -5.35 19.76
N ALA A 122 6.80 -5.18 18.72
CA ALA A 122 8.26 -5.09 18.86
C ALA A 122 8.67 -3.81 19.59
N TYR A 123 8.02 -2.67 19.29
CA TYR A 123 8.23 -1.42 20.01
C TYR A 123 7.82 -1.51 21.49
N LEU A 124 6.70 -2.16 21.80
CA LEU A 124 6.28 -2.43 23.19
C LEU A 124 7.34 -3.24 23.95
N ALA A 125 7.92 -4.26 23.31
CA ALA A 125 8.96 -5.08 23.93
C ALA A 125 10.25 -4.30 24.21
N LEU A 126 10.52 -3.25 23.43
CA LEU A 126 11.64 -2.31 23.66
C LEU A 126 11.30 -1.18 24.65
N GLY A 127 10.07 -1.11 25.16
CA GLY A 127 9.61 -0.01 26.02
C GLY A 127 9.35 1.30 25.26
N ASN A 128 9.33 1.27 23.93
CA ASN A 128 9.01 2.44 23.12
C ASN A 128 7.50 2.54 22.89
N PHE A 129 6.79 3.09 23.87
CA PHE A 129 5.33 3.12 23.87
C PHE A 129 4.73 4.12 22.89
N VAL A 130 5.45 5.20 22.55
CA VAL A 130 4.98 6.23 21.61
C VAL A 130 4.89 5.67 20.21
N ASP A 131 5.97 5.05 19.71
CA ASP A 131 5.97 4.45 18.37
C ASP A 131 5.00 3.27 18.28
N ALA A 132 4.89 2.49 19.36
CA ALA A 132 3.90 1.43 19.45
C ALA A 132 2.46 1.95 19.34
N PHE A 133 2.16 3.09 19.96
CA PHE A 133 0.84 3.73 19.91
C PHE A 133 0.53 4.26 18.50
N VAL A 134 1.48 4.94 17.86
CA VAL A 134 1.32 5.45 16.49
C VAL A 134 0.99 4.30 15.53
N ASP A 135 1.76 3.21 15.58
CA ASP A 135 1.51 2.03 14.75
C ASP A 135 0.12 1.42 15.03
N ALA A 136 -0.25 1.27 16.31
CA ALA A 136 -1.53 0.70 16.68
C ALA A 136 -2.72 1.59 16.28
N GLU A 137 -2.57 2.92 16.36
CA GLU A 137 -3.59 3.86 15.91
C GLU A 137 -3.80 3.77 14.41
N VAL A 138 -2.72 3.72 13.62
CA VAL A 138 -2.81 3.51 12.17
C VAL A 138 -3.52 2.19 11.87
N VAL A 139 -3.22 1.10 12.59
CA VAL A 139 -3.90 -0.19 12.43
C VAL A 139 -5.41 -0.06 12.70
N THR A 140 -5.82 0.59 13.80
CA THR A 140 -7.25 0.78 14.10
C THR A 140 -7.97 1.64 13.06
N ASN A 141 -7.27 2.58 12.41
CA ASN A 141 -7.82 3.36 11.31
C ASN A 141 -7.90 2.58 9.99
N LEU A 142 -6.94 1.71 9.73
CA LEU A 142 -6.91 0.86 8.53
C LEU A 142 -7.92 -0.29 8.61
N LYS A 143 -8.05 -0.94 9.77
CA LYS A 143 -8.96 -2.07 10.02
C LYS A 143 -9.70 -1.86 11.33
N ARG A 144 -10.84 -1.17 11.26
CA ARG A 144 -11.66 -0.82 12.44
C ARG A 144 -12.30 -2.05 13.07
N GLU A 145 -12.62 -3.03 12.23
CA GLU A 145 -13.24 -4.32 12.57
C GLU A 145 -12.27 -5.36 13.14
N TRP A 146 -10.97 -5.02 13.29
CA TRP A 146 -9.97 -5.98 13.73
C TRP A 146 -9.64 -5.84 15.23
N SER A 147 -10.18 -6.74 16.05
CA SER A 147 -10.05 -6.74 17.51
C SER A 147 -8.58 -6.69 18.00
N LYS A 148 -7.67 -7.38 17.30
CA LYS A 148 -6.23 -7.38 17.64
C LYS A 148 -5.57 -6.01 17.52
N GLY A 149 -6.03 -5.17 16.58
CA GLY A 149 -5.54 -3.80 16.44
C GLY A 149 -5.86 -2.96 17.68
N TRP A 150 -7.09 -3.07 18.17
CA TRP A 150 -7.54 -2.41 19.40
C TRP A 150 -6.80 -2.92 20.64
N PHE A 151 -6.50 -4.22 20.71
CA PHE A 151 -5.67 -4.79 21.77
C PHE A 151 -4.26 -4.17 21.79
N ARG A 152 -3.61 -4.00 20.62
CA ARG A 152 -2.30 -3.34 20.53
C ARG A 152 -2.38 -1.89 20.98
N LYS A 153 -3.42 -1.16 20.57
CA LYS A 153 -3.64 0.24 20.97
C LYS A 153 -3.79 0.37 22.49
N GLY A 154 -4.60 -0.48 23.10
CA GLY A 154 -4.77 -0.51 24.56
C GLY A 154 -3.45 -0.80 25.29
N LYS A 155 -2.69 -1.83 24.88
CA LYS A 155 -1.39 -2.14 25.52
C LYS A 155 -0.37 -1.00 25.37
N ALA A 156 -0.35 -0.28 24.25
CA ALA A 156 0.50 0.90 24.09
C ALA A 156 0.07 2.06 24.98
N LEU A 157 -1.24 2.33 25.11
CA LEU A 157 -1.78 3.35 26.00
C LEU A 157 -1.50 3.06 27.48
N VAL A 158 -1.55 1.79 27.90
CA VAL A 158 -1.13 1.37 29.24
C VAL A 158 0.33 1.71 29.49
N GLY A 159 1.21 1.42 28.53
CA GLY A 159 2.63 1.78 28.63
C GLY A 159 2.88 3.29 28.69
N LEU A 160 2.00 4.09 28.09
CA LEU A 160 2.01 5.56 28.18
C LEU A 160 1.36 6.11 29.46
N GLY A 161 0.80 5.27 30.33
CA GLY A 161 0.09 5.69 31.54
C GLY A 161 -1.30 6.29 31.29
N ARG A 162 -1.85 6.14 30.08
CA ARG A 162 -3.19 6.66 29.69
C ARG A 162 -4.25 5.58 29.89
N ALA A 163 -4.54 5.27 31.16
CA ALA A 163 -5.41 4.16 31.55
C ALA A 163 -6.85 4.29 31.01
N ASP A 164 -7.45 5.48 31.09
CA ASP A 164 -8.83 5.70 30.64
C ASP A 164 -9.02 5.38 29.15
N GLU A 165 -8.12 5.90 28.31
CA GLU A 165 -8.14 5.64 26.86
C GLU A 165 -7.79 4.18 26.53
N ALA A 166 -6.96 3.54 27.34
CA ALA A 166 -6.66 2.12 27.18
C ALA A 166 -7.90 1.25 27.45
N ALA A 167 -8.68 1.59 28.49
CA ALA A 167 -9.94 0.92 28.80
C ALA A 167 -10.95 1.06 27.65
N GLU A 168 -11.11 2.27 27.10
CA GLU A 168 -11.97 2.50 25.93
C GLU A 168 -11.53 1.69 24.70
N ALA A 169 -10.22 1.59 24.46
CA ALA A 169 -9.66 0.79 23.37
C ALA A 169 -9.95 -0.71 23.57
N PHE A 170 -9.76 -1.23 24.79
CA PHE A 170 -10.06 -2.63 25.10
C PHE A 170 -11.57 -2.94 25.04
N GLN A 171 -12.43 -2.05 25.54
CA GLN A 171 -13.88 -2.17 25.40
C GLN A 171 -14.31 -2.17 23.93
N THR A 172 -13.68 -1.35 23.10
CA THR A 172 -13.94 -1.35 21.65
C THR A 172 -13.50 -2.64 20.99
N GLY A 173 -12.33 -3.18 21.36
CA GLY A 173 -11.90 -4.51 20.94
C GLY A 173 -12.88 -5.61 21.37
N LEU A 174 -13.36 -5.57 22.61
CA LEU A 174 -14.33 -6.54 23.14
C LEU A 174 -15.69 -6.44 22.44
N ARG A 175 -16.09 -5.25 21.96
CA ARG A 175 -17.32 -5.11 21.15
C ARG A 175 -17.22 -5.83 19.81
N LEU A 176 -16.02 -6.01 19.28
CA LEU A 176 -15.77 -6.72 18.02
C LEU A 176 -15.55 -8.22 18.25
N ASP A 177 -14.95 -8.58 19.37
CA ASP A 177 -14.61 -9.95 19.75
C ASP A 177 -14.90 -10.17 21.25
N HIS A 178 -16.16 -10.54 21.54
CA HIS A 178 -16.68 -10.70 22.90
C HIS A 178 -16.06 -11.88 23.65
N GLU A 179 -15.49 -12.85 22.93
CA GLU A 179 -14.93 -14.08 23.50
C GLU A 179 -13.42 -13.97 23.77
N SER A 180 -12.79 -12.86 23.37
CA SER A 180 -11.36 -12.65 23.56
C SER A 180 -10.97 -12.54 25.04
N GLU A 181 -10.46 -13.63 25.59
CA GLU A 181 -9.94 -13.68 26.97
C GLU A 181 -8.75 -12.74 27.19
N GLU A 182 -7.94 -12.49 26.15
CA GLU A 182 -6.81 -11.55 26.23
C GLU A 182 -7.29 -10.11 26.48
N LEU A 183 -8.35 -9.69 25.78
CA LEU A 183 -8.94 -8.37 25.93
C LEU A 183 -9.63 -8.21 27.28
N LYS A 184 -10.37 -9.22 27.76
CA LYS A 184 -11.02 -9.20 29.08
C LYS A 184 -10.01 -9.05 30.20
N LYS A 185 -8.93 -9.83 30.15
CA LYS A 185 -7.83 -9.74 31.13
C LYS A 185 -7.16 -8.37 31.11
N ALA A 186 -6.84 -7.86 29.92
CA ALA A 186 -6.20 -6.55 29.79
C ALA A 186 -7.10 -5.40 30.26
N LEU A 187 -8.42 -5.48 30.05
CA LEU A 187 -9.36 -4.50 30.61
C LEU A 187 -9.40 -4.56 32.13
N ALA A 188 -9.50 -5.75 32.71
CA ALA A 188 -9.50 -5.94 34.17
C ALA A 188 -8.20 -5.45 34.82
N GLU A 189 -7.04 -5.67 34.18
CA GLU A 189 -5.75 -5.13 34.62
C GLU A 189 -5.75 -3.60 34.68
N VAL A 190 -6.35 -2.93 33.68
CA VAL A 190 -6.42 -1.47 33.63
C VAL A 190 -7.39 -0.91 34.66
N GLU A 191 -8.56 -1.53 34.80
CA GLU A 191 -9.57 -1.13 35.79
C GLU A 191 -9.08 -1.32 37.23
N ALA A 192 -8.31 -2.38 37.49
CA ALA A 192 -7.68 -2.59 38.79
C ALA A 192 -6.56 -1.59 39.08
N ALA A 193 -5.91 -1.05 38.05
CA ALA A 193 -4.84 -0.06 38.19
C ALA A 193 -5.37 1.39 38.30
N SER A 194 -6.62 1.64 37.90
CA SER A 194 -7.28 2.95 38.01
C SER A 194 -8.16 3.10 39.27
N ALA A 195 -8.35 2.03 40.04
CA ALA A 195 -9.05 2.00 41.33
C ALA A 195 -8.12 2.32 42.51
#